data_AF-I1C4S9-F1
#
_entry.id   AF-I1C4S9-F1
#
_cell.length_a   1.000
_cell.length_b   1.000
_cell.length_c   1.000
_cell.angle_alpha   90.00
_cell.angle_beta   90.00
_cell.angle_gamma   90.00
#
_symmetry.space_group_name_H-M   'P 1'
#
loop_
_entity.id
_entity.type
_entity.pdbx_description
1 polymer ?
#
loop_
_entity_poly.entity_id
_entity_poly.type
_entity_poly.pdbx_seq_one_letter_code
_entity_poly.pdbx_strand_id
1 'polypeptide(L)'
;MNYETVVTWLTENDTHFPFNATWEHNYDSFVIASFLSTILAIIHYISSEITHDYSQVDRAWSLLPVIYAWHFTIHDYLSNGMLNVRLVAASIIISLWGARLTYNFARKGGYYSSGQDYRYPYLLEKVGPVLMAILNITFIATVQNFLLLLLASPLYIVSQVSNKTSCLSTFDWIIIATHLSLLFIEAVADEQQYAFQTAKHALLEYLQPSQLKDDFKNGFLWHSGLFQYSRHPNFFAEMAMWWVIYFFSVSAIQEAIGQFHLASIQITQYIKKM
;
A
#
# COMPACT_ATOMS: atom_id res chain seq x y z
N MET A 1 32.00 -34.73 -15.84
CA MET A 1 32.68 -33.43 -15.96
C MET A 1 33.21 -33.08 -14.57
N ASN A 2 34.52 -32.87 -14.41
CA ASN A 2 35.13 -32.59 -13.10
C ASN A 2 34.68 -31.19 -12.62
N TYR A 3 34.40 -31.03 -11.33
CA TYR A 3 33.95 -29.78 -10.72
C TYR A 3 34.88 -28.61 -11.09
N GLU A 4 36.19 -28.87 -11.13
CA GLU A 4 37.20 -27.89 -11.53
C GLU A 4 36.99 -27.38 -12.96
N THR A 5 36.61 -28.25 -13.91
CA THR A 5 36.38 -27.86 -15.31
C THR A 5 35.18 -26.93 -15.45
N VAL A 6 34.16 -27.10 -14.60
CA VAL A 6 32.97 -26.22 -14.58
C VAL A 6 33.32 -24.87 -13.96
N VAL A 7 34.10 -24.86 -12.88
CA VAL A 7 34.54 -23.62 -12.23
C VAL A 7 35.44 -22.80 -13.16
N THR A 8 36.42 -23.43 -13.83
CA THR A 8 37.31 -22.75 -14.79
C THR A 8 36.54 -22.17 -15.98
N TRP A 9 35.53 -22.89 -16.49
CA TRP A 9 34.69 -22.37 -17.58
C TRP A 9 33.84 -21.17 -17.15
N LEU A 10 33.34 -21.16 -15.90
CA LEU A 10 32.57 -20.04 -15.36
C LEU A 10 33.44 -18.80 -15.14
N THR A 11 34.67 -18.95 -14.68
CA THR A 11 35.60 -17.83 -14.49
C THR A 11 36.20 -17.30 -15.79
N GLU A 12 36.41 -18.14 -16.81
CA GLU A 12 36.94 -17.69 -18.11
C GLU A 12 35.89 -16.96 -18.97
N ASN A 13 34.59 -17.25 -18.76
CA ASN A 13 33.46 -16.62 -19.49
C ASN A 13 32.72 -15.55 -18.66
N ASP A 14 33.34 -15.01 -17.62
CA ASP A 14 32.79 -14.02 -16.68
C ASP A 14 32.49 -12.63 -17.32
N THR A 15 32.60 -12.51 -18.64
CA THR A 15 32.22 -11.32 -19.41
C THR A 15 30.74 -11.27 -19.78
N HIS A 16 29.96 -12.32 -19.45
CA HIS A 16 28.52 -12.39 -19.73
C HIS A 16 27.62 -12.50 -18.48
N PHE A 17 28.19 -12.56 -17.28
CA PHE A 17 27.43 -12.32 -16.05
C PHE A 17 27.73 -10.90 -15.57
N PRO A 18 26.75 -9.98 -15.54
CA PRO A 18 26.97 -8.65 -15.02
C PRO A 18 27.00 -8.75 -13.49
N PHE A 19 28.10 -9.26 -12.94
CA PHE A 19 28.42 -9.09 -11.53
C PHE A 19 29.63 -8.15 -11.36
N ASN A 20 29.74 -7.15 -12.24
CA ASN A 20 30.49 -5.94 -11.94
C ASN A 20 29.66 -5.07 -10.99
N ALA A 21 29.63 -5.48 -9.72
CA ALA A 21 29.28 -4.63 -8.60
C ALA A 21 30.37 -3.56 -8.46
N THR A 22 30.25 -2.50 -9.26
CA THR A 22 31.03 -1.28 -9.09
C THR A 22 30.05 -0.18 -8.68
N TRP A 23 30.40 0.55 -7.61
CA TRP A 23 29.64 1.59 -6.87
C TRP A 23 28.94 1.16 -5.56
N GLU A 24 29.76 0.93 -4.55
CA GLU A 24 29.72 1.49 -3.17
C GLU A 24 28.36 2.00 -2.63
N HIS A 25 27.76 1.21 -1.73
CA HIS A 25 26.62 1.52 -0.84
C HIS A 25 25.32 2.05 -1.48
N ASN A 26 24.72 1.28 -2.39
CA ASN A 26 23.26 1.31 -2.52
C ASN A 26 22.66 0.63 -1.27
N TYR A 27 22.37 1.43 -0.23
CA TYR A 27 21.64 0.94 0.94
C TYR A 27 20.34 0.27 0.50
N ASP A 28 20.02 -0.85 1.15
CA ASP A 28 18.81 -1.61 0.88
C ASP A 28 17.57 -0.70 0.93
N SER A 29 16.73 -0.79 -0.10
CA SER A 29 15.59 0.11 -0.26
C SER A 29 14.59 -0.01 0.90
N PHE A 30 14.44 -1.20 1.49
CA PHE A 30 13.58 -1.41 2.65
C PHE A 30 14.18 -0.81 3.92
N VAL A 31 15.51 -0.86 4.08
CA VAL A 31 16.20 -0.16 5.18
C VAL A 31 16.00 1.34 5.10
N ILE A 32 16.15 1.95 3.92
CA ILE A 32 15.90 3.39 3.72
C ILE A 32 14.44 3.73 4.08
N ALA A 33 13.49 2.94 3.59
CA ALA A 33 12.07 3.16 3.87
C ALA A 33 11.74 2.98 5.36
N SER A 34 12.37 2.01 6.04
CA SER A 34 12.23 1.78 7.48
C SER A 34 12.79 2.93 8.31
N PHE A 35 13.91 3.51 7.88
CA PHE A 35 14.48 4.70 8.52
C PHE A 35 13.55 5.91 8.36
N LEU A 36 13.01 6.12 7.17
CA LEU A 36 11.99 7.15 6.93
C LEU A 36 10.74 6.94 7.80
N SER A 37 10.22 5.70 7.86
CA SER A 37 9.08 5.33 8.71
C SER A 37 9.35 5.62 10.18
N THR A 38 10.58 5.36 10.65
CA THR A 38 10.99 5.65 12.04
C THR A 38 11.03 7.15 12.31
N ILE A 39 11.61 7.95 11.41
CA ILE A 39 11.62 9.41 11.52
C ILE A 39 10.18 9.94 11.55
N LEU A 40 9.32 9.46 10.66
CA LEU A 40 7.92 9.88 10.60
C LEU A 40 7.14 9.46 11.84
N ALA A 41 7.38 8.27 12.39
CA ALA A 41 6.78 7.86 13.66
C ALA A 41 7.17 8.81 14.80
N ILE A 42 8.44 9.22 14.89
CA ILE A 42 8.91 10.20 15.88
C ILE A 42 8.24 11.56 15.66
N ILE A 43 8.17 12.03 14.41
CA ILE A 43 7.53 13.31 14.07
C ILE A 43 6.04 13.28 14.44
N HIS A 44 5.32 12.22 14.05
CA HIS A 44 3.90 12.08 14.36
C HIS A 44 3.66 11.98 15.88
N TYR A 45 4.50 11.25 16.61
CA TYR A 45 4.44 11.18 18.07
C TYR A 45 4.64 12.56 18.71
N ILE A 46 5.76 13.24 18.42
CA ILE A 46 6.06 14.56 18.97
C ILE A 46 4.96 15.57 18.60
N SER A 47 4.52 15.56 17.34
CA SER A 47 3.46 16.45 16.87
C SER A 47 2.14 16.19 17.60
N SER A 48 1.77 14.93 17.82
CA SER A 48 0.55 14.58 18.54
C SER A 48 0.57 15.00 20.01
N GLU A 49 1.72 14.93 20.69
CA GLU A 49 1.85 15.39 22.08
C GLU A 49 1.83 16.92 22.19
N ILE A 50 2.43 17.64 21.23
CA ILE A 50 2.42 19.11 21.21
C ILE A 50 1.02 19.66 20.92
N THR A 51 0.32 19.04 19.97
CA THR A 51 -0.99 19.52 19.49
C THR A 51 -2.17 18.93 20.26
N HIS A 52 -1.93 17.91 21.09
CA HIS A 52 -2.95 17.04 21.67
C HIS A 52 -3.90 16.41 20.64
N ASP A 53 -3.41 16.30 19.40
CA ASP A 53 -4.12 15.69 18.28
C ASP A 53 -3.41 14.42 17.84
N TYR A 54 -3.94 13.28 18.28
CA TYR A 54 -3.42 11.94 17.97
C TYR A 54 -3.70 11.48 16.53
N SER A 55 -4.43 12.26 15.73
CA SER A 55 -4.75 11.94 14.33
C SER A 55 -3.65 12.34 13.33
N GLN A 56 -2.45 12.73 13.80
CA GLN A 56 -1.36 13.14 12.89
C GLN A 56 -1.04 12.08 11.84
N VAL A 57 -0.97 10.80 12.24
CA VAL A 57 -0.70 9.70 11.33
C VAL A 57 -1.85 9.46 10.34
N ASP A 58 -3.09 9.74 10.74
CA ASP A 58 -4.29 9.58 9.89
C ASP A 58 -4.18 10.41 8.61
N ARG A 59 -3.58 11.60 8.71
CA ARG A 59 -3.31 12.49 7.56
C ARG A 59 -2.29 11.91 6.58
N ALA A 60 -1.42 11.02 7.06
CA ALA A 60 -0.35 10.39 6.29
C ALA A 60 -0.81 9.11 5.56
N TRP A 61 -1.95 8.53 5.92
CA TRP A 61 -2.43 7.26 5.33
C TRP A 61 -2.56 7.30 3.81
N SER A 62 -3.01 8.43 3.25
CA SER A 62 -3.18 8.59 1.80
C SER A 62 -1.88 8.90 1.04
N LEU A 63 -0.80 9.23 1.76
CA LEU A 63 0.46 9.72 1.19
C LEU A 63 1.59 8.69 1.33
N LEU A 64 1.76 8.08 2.50
CA LEU A 64 2.92 7.23 2.78
C LEU A 64 2.97 5.97 1.92
N PRO A 65 1.88 5.21 1.70
CA PRO A 65 1.92 4.05 0.80
C PRO A 65 2.34 4.44 -0.62
N VAL A 66 1.90 5.61 -1.10
CA VAL A 66 2.29 6.17 -2.41
C VAL A 66 3.79 6.49 -2.43
N ILE A 67 4.28 7.17 -1.39
CA ILE A 67 5.70 7.51 -1.25
C ILE A 67 6.56 6.25 -1.22
N TYR A 68 6.18 5.24 -0.44
CA TYR A 68 6.93 3.97 -0.36
C TYR A 68 6.89 3.19 -1.68
N ALA A 69 5.75 3.14 -2.37
CA ALA A 69 5.64 2.48 -3.67
C ALA A 69 6.57 3.12 -4.72
N TRP A 70 6.56 4.46 -4.80
CA TRP A 70 7.47 5.19 -5.70
C TRP A 70 8.92 5.11 -5.25
N HIS A 71 9.20 5.10 -3.95
CA HIS A 71 10.55 4.87 -3.42
C HIS A 71 11.13 3.54 -3.91
N PHE A 72 10.39 2.43 -3.78
CA PHE A 72 10.85 1.13 -4.28
C PHE A 72 11.04 1.13 -5.81
N THR A 73 10.15 1.79 -6.54
CA THR A 73 10.22 1.91 -8.01
C THR A 73 11.43 2.72 -8.48
N ILE A 74 11.67 3.87 -7.86
CA ILE A 74 12.76 4.78 -8.21
C ILE A 74 14.11 4.19 -7.77
N HIS A 75 14.18 3.60 -6.57
CA HIS A 75 15.39 2.93 -6.10
C HIS A 75 15.79 1.77 -7.02
N ASP A 76 14.84 0.96 -7.47
CA ASP A 76 15.09 -0.12 -8.44
C ASP A 76 15.63 0.43 -9.76
N TYR A 77 15.04 1.52 -10.28
CA TYR A 77 15.51 2.18 -11.49
C TYR A 77 16.94 2.75 -11.33
N LEU A 78 17.23 3.45 -10.22
CA LEU A 78 18.54 4.04 -9.97
C LEU A 78 19.62 2.97 -9.76
N SER A 79 19.27 1.85 -9.13
CA SER A 79 20.23 0.77 -8.86
C SER A 79 20.55 -0.06 -10.10
N ASN A 80 19.62 -0.18 -11.05
CA ASN A 80 19.74 -1.12 -12.17
C ASN A 80 19.74 -0.47 -13.56
N GLY A 81 19.41 0.83 -13.65
CA GLY A 81 19.34 1.57 -14.91
C GLY A 81 18.16 1.20 -15.82
N MET A 82 17.23 0.36 -15.36
CA MET A 82 16.08 -0.11 -16.14
C MET A 82 14.77 0.07 -15.39
N LEU A 83 13.74 0.52 -16.10
CA LEU A 83 12.42 0.75 -15.51
C LEU A 83 11.62 -0.56 -15.45
N ASN A 84 11.26 -1.00 -14.25
CA ASN A 84 10.40 -2.16 -14.05
C ASN A 84 8.92 -1.77 -14.24
N VAL A 85 8.32 -2.23 -15.35
CA VAL A 85 6.93 -1.92 -15.70
C VAL A 85 5.90 -2.41 -14.66
N ARG A 86 6.19 -3.48 -13.93
CA ARG A 86 5.33 -4.02 -12.86
C ARG A 86 5.31 -3.08 -11.65
N LEU A 87 6.49 -2.59 -11.23
CA LEU A 87 6.61 -1.60 -10.15
C LEU A 87 5.91 -0.29 -10.49
N VAL A 88 6.05 0.17 -11.74
CA VAL A 88 5.37 1.37 -12.23
C VAL A 88 3.85 1.18 -12.21
N ALA A 89 3.35 0.06 -12.74
CA ALA A 89 1.91 -0.23 -12.74
C ALA A 89 1.33 -0.28 -11.32
N ALA A 90 2.01 -0.97 -10.41
CA ALA A 90 1.62 -1.04 -9.00
C ALA A 90 1.64 0.34 -8.33
N SER A 91 2.68 1.13 -8.55
CA SER A 91 2.79 2.49 -8.00
C SER A 91 1.71 3.43 -8.54
N ILE A 92 1.34 3.31 -9.81
CA ILE A 92 0.25 4.09 -10.41
C ILE A 92 -1.09 3.74 -9.74
N ILE A 93 -1.45 2.47 -9.60
CA ILE A 93 -2.75 2.11 -9.00
C ILE A 93 -2.81 2.43 -7.50
N ILE A 94 -1.70 2.32 -6.77
CA ILE A 94 -1.58 2.82 -5.38
C ILE A 94 -1.73 4.34 -5.34
N SER A 95 -1.17 5.07 -6.32
CA SER A 95 -1.36 6.53 -6.44
C SER A 95 -2.83 6.90 -6.70
N LEU A 96 -3.55 6.14 -7.52
CA LEU A 96 -4.97 6.35 -7.75
C LEU A 96 -5.79 6.14 -6.46
N TRP A 97 -5.47 5.09 -5.70
CA TRP A 97 -6.06 4.87 -4.37
C TRP A 97 -5.73 6.03 -3.41
N GLY A 98 -4.47 6.44 -3.32
CA GLY A 98 -4.02 7.53 -2.46
C GLY A 98 -4.64 8.88 -2.82
N ALA A 99 -4.79 9.19 -4.11
CA ALA A 99 -5.48 10.37 -4.59
C ALA A 99 -6.97 10.37 -4.19
N ARG A 100 -7.65 9.23 -4.36
CA ARG A 100 -9.05 9.04 -3.92
C ARG A 100 -9.20 9.22 -2.41
N LEU A 101 -8.34 8.58 -1.62
CA LEU A 101 -8.38 8.70 -0.16
C LEU A 101 -8.09 10.13 0.29
N THR A 102 -7.09 10.80 -0.32
CA THR A 102 -6.77 12.21 -0.07
C THR A 102 -7.97 13.10 -0.35
N TYR A 103 -8.63 12.92 -1.51
CA TYR A 103 -9.85 13.66 -1.85
C TYR A 103 -10.98 13.41 -0.83
N ASN A 104 -11.23 12.14 -0.49
CA ASN A 104 -12.30 11.76 0.44
C ASN A 104 -12.05 12.27 1.87
N PHE A 105 -10.80 12.31 2.30
CA PHE A 105 -10.41 12.83 3.60
C PHE A 105 -10.44 14.37 3.62
N ALA A 106 -9.98 15.02 2.55
CA ALA A 106 -10.02 16.48 2.40
C ALA A 106 -11.45 17.03 2.41
N ARG A 107 -12.38 16.43 1.65
CA ARG A 107 -13.78 16.88 1.60
C ARG A 107 -14.55 16.73 2.92
N LYS A 108 -14.07 15.83 3.80
CA LYS A 108 -14.59 15.65 5.17
C LYS A 108 -13.91 16.58 6.18
N GLY A 109 -12.92 17.34 5.74
CA GLY A 109 -12.20 18.30 6.57
C GLY A 109 -11.04 17.73 7.41
N GLY A 110 -10.56 16.52 7.11
CA GLY A 110 -9.54 15.85 7.91
C GLY A 110 -8.15 16.52 7.91
N TYR A 111 -7.90 17.45 6.97
CA TYR A 111 -6.68 18.25 6.94
C TYR A 111 -6.80 19.61 7.65
N TYR A 112 -7.99 19.98 8.15
CA TYR A 112 -8.16 21.18 8.96
C TYR A 112 -7.75 20.91 10.42
N SER A 113 -7.31 21.96 11.12
CA SER A 113 -6.90 21.87 12.53
C SER A 113 -8.06 21.49 13.47
N SER A 114 -9.30 21.76 13.08
CA SER A 114 -10.51 21.31 13.79
C SER A 114 -10.93 19.89 13.45
N GLY A 115 -10.28 19.23 12.48
CA GLY A 115 -10.64 17.93 11.96
C GLY A 115 -10.05 16.74 12.72
N GLN A 116 -9.71 16.91 14.01
CA GLN A 116 -9.24 15.81 14.83
C GLN A 116 -10.26 14.67 14.84
N ASP A 117 -9.77 13.45 14.70
CA ASP A 117 -10.63 12.28 14.78
C ASP A 117 -11.24 12.14 16.18
N TYR A 118 -12.58 12.11 16.23
CA TYR A 118 -13.38 12.05 17.46
C TYR A 118 -13.08 10.80 18.31
N ARG A 119 -12.51 9.74 17.74
CA ARG A 119 -12.15 8.50 18.44
C ARG A 119 -11.11 8.75 19.52
N TYR A 120 -10.17 9.67 19.30
CA TYR A 120 -9.06 9.89 20.24
C TYR A 120 -9.46 10.62 21.52
N PRO A 121 -10.23 11.73 21.48
CA PRO A 121 -10.78 12.32 22.70
C PRO A 121 -11.64 11.32 23.49
N TYR A 122 -12.49 10.55 22.81
CA TYR A 122 -13.31 9.53 23.44
C TYR A 122 -12.48 8.42 24.11
N LEU A 123 -11.40 7.98 23.46
CA LEU A 123 -10.47 7.01 24.04
C LEU A 123 -9.75 7.61 25.26
N LEU A 124 -9.24 8.84 25.15
CA LEU A 124 -8.56 9.55 26.22
C LEU A 124 -9.44 9.68 27.47
N GLU A 125 -10.72 10.01 27.32
CA GLU A 125 -11.69 10.07 28.42
C GLU A 125 -11.87 8.72 29.13
N LYS A 126 -11.79 7.61 28.39
CA LYS A 126 -11.98 6.27 28.94
C LYS A 126 -10.75 5.68 29.60
N VAL A 127 -9.57 5.89 29.01
CA VAL A 127 -8.32 5.20 29.40
C VAL A 127 -7.42 6.07 30.25
N GLY A 128 -7.64 7.39 30.25
CA GLY A 128 -6.80 8.37 30.94
C GLY A 128 -5.50 8.70 30.20
N PRO A 129 -4.80 9.76 30.61
CA PRO A 129 -3.68 10.33 29.87
C PRO A 129 -2.46 9.41 29.80
N VAL A 130 -2.16 8.65 30.86
CA VAL A 130 -0.99 7.75 30.89
C VAL A 130 -1.14 6.61 29.89
N LEU A 131 -2.30 5.94 29.90
CA LEU A 131 -2.55 4.84 28.96
C LEU A 131 -2.70 5.36 27.52
N MET A 132 -3.23 6.57 27.35
CA MET A 132 -3.27 7.23 26.04
C MET A 132 -1.86 7.52 25.50
N ALA A 133 -0.94 8.02 26.32
CA ALA A 133 0.45 8.25 25.92
C ALA A 133 1.16 6.93 25.53
N ILE A 134 0.94 5.85 26.29
CA ILE A 134 1.45 4.51 25.95
C ILE A 134 0.85 4.02 24.62
N LEU A 135 -0.46 4.14 24.44
CA LEU A 135 -1.14 3.78 23.20
C LEU A 135 -0.60 4.60 22.02
N ASN A 136 -0.30 5.88 22.26
CA ASN A 136 0.24 6.77 21.25
C ASN A 136 1.62 6.33 20.77
N ILE A 137 2.58 6.22 21.69
CA ILE A 137 3.96 5.87 21.33
C ILE A 137 4.06 4.45 20.76
N THR A 138 3.28 3.49 21.25
CA THR A 138 3.37 2.09 20.82
C THR A 138 2.57 1.82 19.55
N PHE A 139 1.31 2.21 19.51
CA PHE A 139 0.40 1.80 18.45
C PHE A 139 0.09 2.92 17.45
N ILE A 140 -0.38 4.08 17.94
CA ILE A 140 -0.88 5.15 17.06
C ILE A 140 0.27 5.69 16.21
N ALA A 141 1.35 6.16 16.82
CA ALA A 141 2.48 6.72 16.08
C ALA A 141 3.35 5.63 15.46
N THR A 142 3.77 4.62 16.22
CA THR A 142 4.75 3.64 15.72
C THR A 142 4.13 2.60 14.79
N VAL A 143 3.19 1.77 15.27
CA VAL A 143 2.63 0.68 14.48
C VAL A 143 1.96 1.17 13.20
N GLN A 144 1.20 2.27 13.23
CA GLN A 144 0.55 2.77 12.01
C GLN A 144 1.55 3.23 10.93
N ASN A 145 2.66 3.90 11.30
CA ASN A 145 3.67 4.31 10.32
C ASN A 145 4.33 3.10 9.65
N PHE A 146 4.67 2.07 10.44
CA PHE A 146 5.22 0.83 9.90
C PHE A 146 4.18 0.03 9.12
N LEU A 147 2.90 0.05 9.52
CA LEU A 147 1.82 -0.59 8.76
C LEU A 147 1.73 0.00 7.35
N LEU A 148 1.81 1.33 7.20
CA LEU A 148 1.81 2.00 5.90
C LEU A 148 3.00 1.59 5.02
N LEU A 149 4.16 1.36 5.61
CA LEU A 149 5.30 0.77 4.92
C LEU A 149 5.04 -0.68 4.49
N LEU A 150 4.48 -1.49 5.39
CA LEU A 150 4.19 -2.91 5.13
C LEU A 150 3.15 -3.09 4.02
N LEU A 151 2.19 -2.18 3.88
CA LEU A 151 1.24 -2.18 2.75
C LEU A 151 1.95 -2.08 1.39
N ALA A 152 3.04 -1.30 1.31
CA ALA A 152 3.84 -1.15 0.09
C ALA A 152 4.96 -2.21 -0.04
N SER A 153 5.24 -3.00 1.01
CA SER A 153 6.31 -4.00 1.02
C SER A 153 6.24 -5.09 -0.07
N PRO A 154 5.08 -5.47 -0.64
CA PRO A 154 5.06 -6.36 -1.80
C PRO A 154 5.85 -5.82 -2.99
N LEU A 155 5.92 -4.49 -3.17
CA LEU A 155 6.71 -3.87 -4.24
C LEU A 155 8.22 -4.00 -3.98
N TYR A 156 8.65 -4.01 -2.71
CA TYR A 156 10.03 -4.33 -2.38
C TYR A 156 10.39 -5.76 -2.85
N ILE A 157 9.51 -6.74 -2.60
CA ILE A 157 9.74 -8.11 -3.10
C ILE A 157 9.80 -8.14 -4.64
N VAL A 158 8.93 -7.39 -5.32
CA VAL A 158 8.97 -7.25 -6.77
C VAL A 158 10.30 -6.68 -7.26
N SER A 159 10.87 -5.65 -6.60
CA SER A 159 12.16 -5.08 -7.00
C SER A 159 13.33 -6.05 -6.85
N GLN A 160 13.25 -6.96 -5.89
CA GLN A 160 14.30 -7.97 -5.67
C GLN A 160 14.26 -9.12 -6.67
N VAL A 161 13.07 -9.54 -7.11
CA VAL A 161 12.89 -10.84 -7.80
C VAL A 161 12.47 -10.71 -9.27
N SER A 162 11.85 -9.59 -9.66
CA SER A 162 11.27 -9.45 -11.01
C SER A 162 12.34 -9.39 -12.10
N ASN A 163 12.10 -10.07 -13.22
CA ASN A 163 12.87 -9.83 -14.44
C ASN A 163 12.46 -8.48 -15.03
N LYS A 164 13.45 -7.60 -15.17
CA LYS A 164 13.27 -6.17 -15.51
C LYS A 164 13.01 -5.92 -17.00
N THR A 165 13.20 -6.94 -17.84
CA THR A 165 13.00 -6.88 -19.30
C THR A 165 11.62 -7.37 -19.75
N SER A 166 10.87 -8.00 -18.85
CA SER A 166 9.59 -8.63 -19.19
C SER A 166 8.46 -7.62 -19.26
N CYS A 167 7.58 -7.81 -20.24
CA CYS A 167 6.29 -7.13 -20.30
C CYS A 167 5.37 -7.61 -19.18
N LEU A 168 4.31 -6.85 -18.88
CA LEU A 168 3.26 -7.26 -17.94
C LEU A 168 2.65 -8.60 -18.40
N SER A 169 2.63 -9.58 -17.49
CA SER A 169 2.01 -10.88 -17.73
C SER A 169 0.49 -10.76 -17.76
N THR A 170 -0.20 -11.80 -18.25
CA THR A 170 -1.67 -11.89 -18.15
C THR A 170 -2.15 -11.80 -16.69
N PHE A 171 -1.39 -12.37 -15.76
CA PHE A 171 -1.72 -12.30 -14.34
C PHE A 171 -1.60 -10.88 -13.79
N ASP A 172 -0.58 -10.12 -14.21
CA ASP A 172 -0.44 -8.69 -13.86
C ASP A 172 -1.65 -7.87 -14.34
N TRP A 173 -2.16 -8.14 -15.55
CA TRP A 173 -3.37 -7.47 -16.04
C TRP A 173 -4.63 -7.82 -15.25
N ILE A 174 -4.77 -9.08 -14.81
CA ILE A 174 -5.88 -9.50 -13.93
C ILE A 174 -5.79 -8.78 -12.58
N ILE A 175 -4.59 -8.66 -12.01
CA ILE A 175 -4.34 -7.91 -10.77
C ILE A 175 -4.76 -6.45 -10.93
N ILE A 176 -4.30 -5.78 -12.00
CA ILE A 176 -4.65 -4.38 -12.29
C ILE A 176 -6.17 -4.21 -12.44
N ALA A 177 -6.82 -5.04 -13.27
CA ALA A 177 -8.25 -4.97 -13.50
C ALA A 177 -9.07 -5.21 -12.22
N THR A 178 -8.65 -6.16 -11.39
CA THR A 178 -9.29 -6.46 -10.10
C THR A 178 -9.14 -5.28 -9.14
N HIS A 179 -7.93 -4.72 -9.03
CA HIS A 179 -7.68 -3.56 -8.17
C HIS A 179 -8.51 -2.35 -8.60
N LEU A 180 -8.55 -2.03 -9.90
CA LEU A 180 -9.34 -0.90 -10.40
C LEU A 180 -10.86 -1.11 -10.20
N SER A 181 -11.33 -2.35 -10.31
CA SER A 181 -12.73 -2.69 -10.04
C SER A 181 -13.07 -2.50 -8.55
N LEU A 182 -12.19 -2.91 -7.65
CA LEU A 182 -12.35 -2.69 -6.22
C LEU A 182 -12.25 -1.21 -5.85
N LEU A 183 -11.33 -0.46 -6.47
CA LEU A 183 -11.22 0.99 -6.29
C LEU A 183 -12.51 1.70 -6.72
N PHE A 184 -13.14 1.26 -7.80
CA PHE A 184 -14.43 1.76 -8.23
C PHE A 184 -15.54 1.45 -7.21
N ILE A 185 -15.59 0.21 -6.69
CA ILE A 185 -16.55 -0.17 -5.64
C ILE A 185 -16.37 0.69 -4.39
N GLU A 186 -15.13 0.89 -3.94
CA GLU A 186 -14.80 1.75 -2.79
C GLU A 186 -15.26 3.20 -3.05
N ALA A 187 -14.96 3.75 -4.22
CA ALA A 187 -15.35 5.11 -4.58
C ALA A 187 -16.88 5.29 -4.61
N VAL A 188 -17.61 4.34 -5.17
CA VAL A 188 -19.09 4.37 -5.19
C VAL A 188 -19.66 4.24 -3.77
N ALA A 189 -19.12 3.35 -2.94
CA ALA A 189 -19.55 3.19 -1.55
C ALA A 189 -19.31 4.47 -0.74
N ASP A 190 -18.14 5.08 -0.87
CA ASP A 190 -17.82 6.32 -0.19
C ASP A 190 -18.69 7.49 -0.65
N GLU A 191 -19.04 7.56 -1.94
CA GLU A 191 -19.94 8.60 -2.46
C GLU A 191 -21.38 8.43 -1.95
N GLN A 192 -21.89 7.20 -1.95
CA GLN A 192 -23.21 6.90 -1.38
C GLN A 192 -23.27 7.27 0.10
N GLN A 193 -22.23 6.93 0.87
CA GLN A 193 -22.16 7.27 2.29
C GLN A 193 -22.04 8.78 2.49
N TYR A 194 -21.23 9.47 1.69
CA TYR A 194 -21.08 10.92 1.76
C TYR A 194 -22.41 11.63 1.46
N ALA A 195 -23.08 11.30 0.35
CA ALA A 195 -24.36 11.89 -0.02
C ALA A 195 -25.42 11.68 1.09
N PHE A 196 -25.49 10.48 1.66
CA PHE A 196 -26.42 10.18 2.75
C PHE A 196 -26.12 10.98 4.02
N GLN A 197 -24.86 11.03 4.47
CA GLN A 197 -24.52 11.78 5.69
C GLN A 197 -24.71 13.28 5.47
N THR A 198 -24.35 13.82 4.31
CA THR A 198 -24.59 15.23 3.98
C THR A 198 -26.08 15.57 4.01
N ALA A 199 -26.92 14.74 3.38
CA ALA A 199 -28.38 14.92 3.42
C ALA A 199 -28.94 14.80 4.85
N LYS A 200 -28.44 13.83 5.63
CA LYS A 200 -28.85 13.63 7.03
C LYS A 200 -28.51 14.86 7.88
N HIS A 201 -27.30 15.39 7.76
CA HIS A 201 -26.87 16.57 8.50
C HIS A 201 -27.68 17.80 8.12
N ALA A 202 -27.94 18.02 6.83
CA ALA A 202 -28.80 19.10 6.37
C ALA A 202 -30.23 19.00 6.93
N LEU A 203 -30.81 17.80 7.02
CA LEU A 203 -32.14 17.60 7.62
C LEU A 203 -32.16 17.90 9.13
N LEU A 204 -31.10 17.54 9.85
CA LEU A 204 -30.98 17.77 11.29
C LEU A 204 -30.86 19.26 11.68
N GLU A 205 -30.56 20.15 10.74
CA GLU A 205 -30.62 21.60 10.97
C GLU A 205 -32.07 22.10 11.16
N TYR A 206 -33.04 21.41 10.57
CA TYR A 206 -34.46 21.83 10.56
C TYR A 206 -35.38 20.88 11.33
N LEU A 207 -34.98 19.61 11.50
CA LEU A 207 -35.79 18.56 12.11
C LEU A 207 -35.12 17.99 13.35
N GLN A 208 -35.93 17.65 14.34
CA GLN A 208 -35.47 16.87 15.49
C GLN A 208 -35.16 15.42 15.05
N PRO A 209 -34.20 14.72 15.70
CA PRO A 209 -33.85 13.34 15.34
C PRO A 209 -35.05 12.37 15.33
N SER A 210 -36.06 12.62 16.18
CA SER A 210 -37.30 11.83 16.24
C SER A 210 -38.22 11.99 15.02
N GLN A 211 -38.02 13.05 14.23
CA GLN A 211 -38.83 13.37 13.05
C GLN A 211 -38.22 12.84 11.74
N LEU A 212 -36.99 12.31 11.78
CA LEU A 212 -36.36 11.66 10.63
C LEU A 212 -37.16 10.42 10.22
N LYS A 213 -37.27 10.19 8.91
CA LYS A 213 -37.98 9.06 8.32
C LYS A 213 -37.02 8.09 7.63
N ASP A 214 -37.47 6.85 7.45
CA ASP A 214 -36.79 5.82 6.66
C ASP A 214 -35.33 5.59 7.09
N ASP A 215 -34.41 5.52 6.11
CA ASP A 215 -32.99 5.26 6.34
C ASP A 215 -32.31 6.33 7.21
N PHE A 216 -32.81 7.57 7.18
CA PHE A 216 -32.30 8.65 8.04
C PHE A 216 -32.60 8.42 9.52
N LYS A 217 -33.76 7.81 9.83
CA LYS A 217 -34.12 7.43 11.21
C LYS A 217 -33.20 6.33 11.74
N ASN A 218 -32.92 5.33 10.90
CA ASN A 218 -32.02 4.24 11.26
C ASN A 218 -30.54 4.68 11.25
N GLY A 219 -30.25 5.82 10.62
CA GLY A 219 -28.91 6.40 10.54
C GLY A 219 -27.98 5.66 9.57
N PHE A 220 -28.52 4.77 8.74
CA PHE A 220 -27.78 3.92 7.82
C PHE A 220 -28.59 3.60 6.56
N LEU A 221 -27.92 3.61 5.40
CA LEU A 221 -28.48 3.21 4.11
C LEU A 221 -28.66 1.70 4.08
N TRP A 222 -29.88 1.18 4.21
CA TRP A 222 -30.10 -0.27 4.18
C TRP A 222 -30.93 -0.74 2.98
N HIS A 223 -31.71 0.14 2.37
CA HIS A 223 -32.60 -0.22 1.25
C HIS A 223 -31.99 -0.01 -0.15
N SER A 224 -30.79 0.57 -0.27
CA SER A 224 -30.25 0.97 -1.58
C SER A 224 -28.72 0.95 -1.67
N GLY A 225 -28.22 0.99 -2.90
CA GLY A 225 -26.78 1.10 -3.17
C GLY A 225 -26.00 -0.16 -2.83
N LEU A 226 -24.72 -0.01 -2.51
CA LEU A 226 -23.85 -1.13 -2.11
C LEU A 226 -24.12 -1.59 -0.67
N PHE A 227 -24.71 -0.71 0.15
CA PHE A 227 -24.95 -0.96 1.57
C PHE A 227 -26.11 -1.93 1.84
N GLN A 228 -26.94 -2.24 0.83
CA GLN A 228 -27.93 -3.32 0.92
C GLN A 228 -27.28 -4.72 0.98
N TYR A 229 -26.06 -4.87 0.46
CA TYR A 229 -25.35 -6.15 0.40
C TYR A 229 -24.36 -6.34 1.56
N SER A 230 -23.76 -5.24 2.05
CA SER A 230 -22.79 -5.25 3.13
C SER A 230 -22.90 -4.00 3.97
N ARG A 231 -22.61 -4.09 5.28
CA ARG A 231 -22.55 -2.91 6.15
C ARG A 231 -21.36 -2.01 5.85
N HIS A 232 -20.29 -2.58 5.28
CA HIS A 232 -19.02 -1.88 5.03
C HIS A 232 -18.41 -2.29 3.67
N PRO A 233 -19.09 -1.98 2.54
CA PRO A 233 -18.59 -2.30 1.21
C PRO A 233 -17.28 -1.59 0.87
N ASN A 234 -17.10 -0.35 1.32
CA ASN A 234 -15.85 0.40 1.18
C ASN A 234 -14.69 -0.28 1.91
N PHE A 235 -14.88 -0.68 3.18
CA PHE A 235 -13.85 -1.39 3.94
C PHE A 235 -13.47 -2.74 3.32
N PHE A 236 -14.46 -3.50 2.84
CA PHE A 236 -14.21 -4.75 2.12
C PHE A 236 -13.35 -4.51 0.87
N ALA A 237 -13.72 -3.51 0.07
CA ALA A 237 -12.99 -3.17 -1.15
C ALA A 237 -11.55 -2.72 -0.84
N GLU A 238 -11.35 -1.88 0.18
CA GLU A 238 -10.03 -1.43 0.62
C GLU A 238 -9.15 -2.58 1.10
N MET A 239 -9.68 -3.45 1.97
CA MET A 239 -8.94 -4.63 2.44
C MET A 239 -8.58 -5.56 1.27
N ALA A 240 -9.51 -5.80 0.36
CA ALA A 240 -9.28 -6.64 -0.82
C ALA A 240 -8.23 -6.03 -1.76
N MET A 241 -8.19 -4.70 -1.94
CA MET A 241 -7.19 -4.05 -2.79
C MET A 241 -5.77 -4.30 -2.32
N TRP A 242 -5.52 -4.24 -1.00
CA TRP A 242 -4.19 -4.52 -0.46
C TRP A 242 -3.75 -5.98 -0.64
N TRP A 243 -4.68 -6.94 -0.57
CA TRP A 243 -4.40 -8.33 -0.97
C TRP A 243 -4.10 -8.45 -2.46
N VAL A 244 -4.76 -7.67 -3.31
CA VAL A 244 -4.47 -7.64 -4.74
C VAL A 244 -3.09 -7.04 -5.02
N ILE A 245 -2.67 -6.00 -4.29
CA ILE A 245 -1.30 -5.47 -4.35
C ILE A 245 -0.27 -6.55 -3.97
N TYR A 246 -0.56 -7.36 -2.95
CA TYR A 246 0.29 -8.49 -2.59
C TYR A 246 0.51 -9.47 -3.75
N PHE A 247 -0.49 -9.70 -4.62
CA PHE A 247 -0.34 -10.60 -5.76
C PHE A 247 0.68 -10.15 -6.81
N PHE A 248 1.09 -8.87 -6.85
CA PHE A 248 2.22 -8.48 -7.70
C PHE A 248 3.53 -9.17 -7.29
N SER A 249 3.75 -9.37 -5.98
CA SER A 249 4.91 -10.11 -5.49
C SER A 249 4.84 -11.59 -5.89
N VAL A 250 3.66 -12.18 -5.84
CA VAL A 250 3.41 -13.57 -6.28
C VAL A 250 3.66 -13.71 -7.78
N SER A 251 3.17 -12.77 -8.59
CA SER A 251 3.40 -12.71 -10.04
C SER A 251 4.90 -12.66 -10.36
N ALA A 252 5.66 -11.80 -9.66
CA ALA A 252 7.10 -11.69 -9.84
C ALA A 252 7.86 -12.97 -9.45
N ILE A 253 7.48 -13.61 -8.35
CA ILE A 253 8.09 -14.88 -7.92
C ILE A 253 7.78 -15.99 -8.93
N GLN A 254 6.54 -16.08 -9.42
CA GLN A 254 6.15 -17.08 -10.41
C GLN A 254 6.98 -16.93 -11.70
N GLU A 255 7.18 -15.70 -12.16
CA GLU A 255 7.99 -15.40 -13.32
C GLU A 255 9.45 -15.83 -13.13
N ALA A 256 10.05 -15.48 -11.98
CA ALA A 256 11.42 -15.89 -11.66
C ALA A 256 11.58 -17.41 -11.63
N ILE A 257 10.65 -18.13 -10.97
CA ILE A 257 10.66 -19.61 -10.92
C ILE A 257 10.52 -20.23 -12.31
N GLY A 258 9.62 -19.69 -13.14
CA GLY A 258 9.45 -20.16 -14.52
C GLY A 258 10.74 -20.05 -15.34
N GLN A 259 11.51 -18.97 -15.15
CA GLN A 259 12.81 -18.78 -15.81
C GLN A 259 13.86 -19.77 -15.33
N PHE A 260 13.95 -20.04 -14.02
CA PHE A 260 14.84 -21.07 -13.48
C PHE A 260 14.54 -22.47 -14.06
N HIS A 261 13.27 -22.79 -14.26
CA HIS A 261 12.89 -24.06 -14.88
C HIS A 261 13.31 -24.11 -16.36
N LEU A 262 13.11 -23.04 -17.14
CA LEU A 262 13.51 -23.01 -18.55
C LEU A 262 15.04 -23.10 -18.73
N ALA A 263 15.81 -22.37 -17.90
CA ALA A 263 17.26 -22.40 -17.93
C ALA A 263 17.82 -23.80 -17.61
N SER A 264 17.25 -24.50 -16.61
CA SER A 264 17.68 -25.86 -16.26
C SER A 264 17.37 -26.87 -17.38
N ILE A 265 16.24 -26.74 -18.09
CA ILE A 265 15.92 -27.56 -19.26
C ILE A 265 16.93 -27.32 -20.39
N GLN A 266 17.24 -26.05 -20.70
CA GLN A 266 18.18 -25.70 -21.77
C GLN A 266 19.59 -26.25 -21.49
N ILE A 267 20.09 -26.09 -20.26
CA ILE A 267 21.38 -26.66 -19.83
C ILE A 267 21.37 -28.18 -19.99
N THR A 268 20.30 -28.84 -19.55
CA THR A 268 20.18 -30.31 -19.68
C THR A 268 20.15 -30.77 -21.14
N GLN A 269 19.45 -30.03 -22.02
CA GLN A 269 19.43 -30.32 -23.46
C GLN A 269 20.78 -30.10 -24.12
N TYR A 270 21.52 -29.07 -23.71
CA TYR A 270 22.86 -28.78 -24.21
C TYR A 270 23.86 -29.85 -23.80
N ILE A 271 23.85 -30.27 -22.53
CA ILE A 271 24.69 -31.38 -22.02
C ILE A 271 24.39 -32.69 -22.76
N LYS A 272 23.12 -32.98 -23.09
CA LYS A 272 22.75 -34.19 -23.86
C LYS A 272 23.18 -34.15 -25.33
N LYS A 273 23.53 -32.98 -25.87
CA LYS A 273 23.99 -32.81 -27.26
C LYS A 273 25.51 -32.89 -27.41
N MET A 274 26.27 -32.81 -26.31
CA MET A 274 27.70 -33.10 -26.27
C MET A 274 27.95 -34.60 -26.09
#